data_AF-A0A9P6FWU8-F1
#
_entry.id   AF-A0A9P6FWU8-F1
#
_cell.length_a   1.000
_cell.length_b   1.000
_cell.length_c   1.000
_cell.angle_alpha   90.00
_cell.angle_beta   90.00
_cell.angle_gamma   90.00
#
_symmetry.space_group_name_H-M   'P 1'
#
loop_
_entity.id
_entity.type
_entity.pdbx_description
1 polymer ?
#
loop_
_entity_poly.entity_id
_entity_poly.type
_entity_poly.pdbx_seq_one_letter_code
_entity_poly.pdbx_strand_id
1 'polypeptide(L)'
;MSWWYGCRATTIARKSEFSPTSIHLNLASLSPPHSLILLHIYSHTKMLRNVIRASAVPRAQTRIALPAVATRAIHISAMNRAVNTNDHRPNRESFPEDDHSTRFAPGQGPSILDRASQSLLLTELVRGMWVVLESFFRPPYTLMYPFEKGALSPRFRGEHALRRYPSGEERCIACKLCEAICPAQAITIEAEPREDGSRRTTRYDIDMTKCIYCGFCQEACPVDAIVEGPNYEYATETHEELLYNKEKLLANGDKWEVELARNIEADHLYR
;
A
#
# COMPACT_ATOMS: atom_id res chain seq x y z
N MET A 1 52.22 22.73 -9.51
CA MET A 1 50.83 22.84 -9.04
C MET A 1 50.75 22.32 -7.62
N SER A 2 50.20 23.14 -6.76
CA SER A 2 50.49 23.23 -5.34
C SER A 2 49.53 22.40 -4.49
N TRP A 3 50.13 21.63 -3.57
CA TRP A 3 49.75 21.40 -2.16
C TRP A 3 48.37 20.77 -1.86
N TRP A 4 48.31 19.52 -1.39
CA TRP A 4 48.58 19.00 -0.03
C TRP A 4 47.44 19.19 1.00
N TYR A 5 46.86 18.04 1.37
CA TYR A 5 46.48 17.58 2.73
C TYR A 5 45.51 18.39 3.61
N GLY A 6 44.31 17.80 3.78
CA GLY A 6 43.85 17.23 5.05
C GLY A 6 43.37 18.17 6.16
N CYS A 7 42.08 18.11 6.51
CA CYS A 7 41.66 18.14 7.91
C CYS A 7 40.21 17.69 8.13
N ARG A 8 39.98 17.27 9.37
CA ARG A 8 38.87 16.47 9.90
C ARG A 8 37.82 17.37 10.57
N ALA A 9 36.60 16.84 10.71
CA ALA A 9 35.55 17.18 11.70
C ALA A 9 34.82 18.53 11.58
N THR A 10 33.48 18.50 11.59
CA THR A 10 32.70 18.85 12.80
C THR A 10 31.19 18.62 12.61
N THR A 11 30.62 17.97 13.61
CA THR A 11 29.21 17.81 13.95
C THR A 11 28.50 19.17 14.05
N ILE A 12 27.34 19.32 13.43
CA ILE A 12 26.36 20.36 13.81
C ILE A 12 24.96 19.75 13.87
N ALA A 13 24.59 19.34 15.07
CA ALA A 13 23.21 19.36 15.52
C ALA A 13 23.06 20.58 16.43
N ARG A 14 22.11 21.48 16.15
CA ARG A 14 21.34 22.19 17.18
C ARG A 14 20.14 22.96 16.64
N LYS A 15 18.99 22.66 17.24
CA LYS A 15 17.78 23.50 17.35
C LYS A 15 18.11 24.84 18.01
N SER A 16 17.47 25.91 17.53
CA SER A 16 17.06 27.09 18.31
C SER A 16 16.13 27.94 17.43
N GLU A 17 14.81 27.90 17.59
CA GLU A 17 14.04 28.82 18.45
C GLU A 17 14.50 30.29 18.34
N PHE A 18 13.72 31.11 17.64
CA PHE A 18 13.89 32.55 17.56
C PHE A 18 12.57 33.26 17.90
N SER A 19 12.51 33.83 19.10
CA SER A 19 11.48 34.78 19.54
C SER A 19 11.84 36.20 19.08
N PRO A 20 10.88 37.07 18.71
CA PRO A 20 11.18 38.42 18.26
C PRO A 20 11.06 39.42 19.41
N THR A 21 12.15 40.13 19.73
CA THR A 21 12.07 41.41 20.45
C THR A 21 13.01 42.44 19.84
N SER A 22 12.40 43.60 19.56
CA SER A 22 12.95 44.96 19.60
C SER A 22 14.09 45.35 18.64
N ILE A 23 13.74 46.04 17.55
CA ILE A 23 14.60 47.08 16.97
C ILE A 23 13.76 48.34 16.75
N HIS A 24 14.17 49.40 17.44
CA HIS A 24 13.64 50.75 17.36
C HIS A 24 13.93 51.39 16.00
N LEU A 25 12.93 52.12 15.47
CA LEU A 25 13.07 52.98 14.30
C LEU A 25 13.88 54.24 14.61
N ASN A 26 14.68 54.68 13.64
CA ASN A 26 15.12 56.07 13.51
C ASN A 26 14.73 56.57 12.11
N LEU A 27 13.61 57.30 12.00
CA LEU A 27 13.22 58.07 10.82
C LEU A 27 13.70 59.51 11.01
N ALA A 28 14.77 59.89 10.34
CA ALA A 28 15.19 61.29 10.24
C ALA A 28 15.85 61.56 8.89
N SER A 29 15.18 61.21 7.80
CA SER A 29 15.43 61.78 6.47
C SER A 29 14.42 61.18 5.48
N LEU A 30 13.40 61.93 5.09
CA LEU A 30 12.91 62.05 3.70
C LEU A 30 11.61 62.90 3.66
N SER A 31 11.44 63.56 2.52
CA SER A 31 10.58 64.69 2.16
C SER A 31 9.09 64.33 1.89
N PRO A 32 8.20 65.33 1.66
CA PRO A 32 6.83 65.32 2.18
C PRO A 32 5.64 64.99 1.23
N PRO A 33 5.69 64.08 0.22
CA PRO A 33 4.45 63.62 -0.42
C PRO A 33 3.95 62.21 -0.01
N HIS A 34 4.63 61.49 0.90
CA HIS A 34 4.31 60.08 1.21
C HIS A 34 3.55 59.84 2.54
N SER A 35 3.03 60.89 3.19
CA SER A 35 2.33 60.75 4.49
C SER A 35 0.85 60.35 4.35
N LEU A 36 0.19 60.67 3.22
CA LEU A 36 -1.23 60.36 3.02
C LEU A 36 -1.48 58.92 2.52
N ILE A 37 -0.53 58.32 1.80
CA ILE A 37 -0.67 56.96 1.26
C ILE A 37 -0.45 55.92 2.38
N LEU A 38 0.46 56.18 3.33
CA LEU A 38 0.73 55.26 4.45
C LEU A 38 -0.38 55.25 5.51
N LEU A 39 -1.11 56.36 5.70
CA LEU A 39 -2.27 56.39 6.61
C LEU A 39 -3.47 55.59 6.05
N HIS A 40 -3.66 55.55 4.73
CA HIS A 40 -4.72 54.74 4.10
C HIS A 40 -4.43 53.23 4.19
N ILE A 41 -3.17 52.83 4.08
CA ILE A 41 -2.73 51.42 4.19
C ILE A 41 -2.78 50.94 5.66
N TYR A 42 -2.46 51.81 6.64
CA TYR A 42 -2.58 51.48 8.07
C TYR A 42 -4.04 51.37 8.55
N SER A 43 -4.98 52.09 7.94
CA SER A 43 -6.42 51.99 8.24
C SER A 43 -7.02 50.66 7.75
N HIS A 44 -6.71 50.24 6.52
CA HIS A 44 -7.23 48.98 5.95
C HIS A 44 -6.68 47.72 6.63
N THR A 45 -5.42 47.73 7.07
CA THR A 45 -4.81 46.59 7.78
C THR A 45 -5.32 46.44 9.23
N LYS A 46 -5.78 47.52 9.86
CA LYS A 46 -6.40 47.48 11.20
C LYS A 46 -7.85 46.98 11.17
N MET A 47 -8.58 47.23 10.08
CA MET A 47 -9.95 46.74 9.88
C MET A 47 -10.00 45.24 9.59
N LEU A 48 -9.07 44.71 8.79
CA LEU A 48 -8.98 43.26 8.48
C LEU A 48 -8.60 42.41 9.71
N ARG A 49 -7.80 42.94 10.64
CA ARG A 49 -7.45 42.24 11.89
C ARG A 49 -8.65 42.10 12.85
N ASN A 50 -9.59 43.05 12.82
CA ASN A 50 -10.81 42.99 13.64
C ASN A 50 -11.87 42.06 13.05
N VAL A 51 -11.92 41.90 11.72
CA VAL A 51 -12.83 40.94 11.06
C VAL A 51 -12.40 39.49 11.30
N ILE A 52 -11.09 39.19 11.32
CA ILE A 52 -10.58 37.83 11.58
C ILE A 52 -10.75 37.42 13.06
N ARG A 53 -10.90 38.37 13.99
CA ARG A 53 -11.21 38.08 15.41
C ARG A 53 -12.70 37.90 15.71
N ALA A 54 -13.59 38.29 14.78
CA ALA A 54 -15.04 38.25 14.95
C ALA A 54 -15.71 36.97 14.40
N SER A 55 -14.96 36.08 13.74
CA SER A 55 -15.47 34.79 13.22
C SER A 55 -15.10 33.57 14.09
N ALA A 56 -14.52 33.78 15.27
CA ALA A 56 -14.34 32.71 16.26
C ALA A 56 -15.68 32.39 16.93
N VAL A 57 -16.39 31.40 16.38
CA VAL A 57 -17.62 30.83 16.94
C VAL A 57 -17.34 30.28 18.35
N PRO A 58 -18.02 30.77 19.40
CA PRO A 58 -17.93 30.16 20.72
C PRO A 58 -18.62 28.80 20.68
N ARG A 59 -17.89 27.74 21.03
CA ARG A 59 -18.40 26.37 21.15
C ARG A 59 -19.29 26.31 22.41
N ALA A 60 -20.54 26.73 22.28
CA ALA A 60 -21.56 26.61 23.30
C ALA A 60 -21.85 25.13 23.55
N GLN A 61 -21.51 24.66 24.75
CA GLN A 61 -21.97 23.38 25.28
C GLN A 61 -23.46 23.48 25.61
N THR A 62 -24.34 23.15 24.68
CA THR A 62 -25.76 22.94 24.97
C THR A 62 -25.94 21.56 25.59
N ARG A 63 -25.98 21.51 26.92
CA ARG A 63 -26.59 20.42 27.68
C ARG A 63 -28.10 20.44 27.41
N ILE A 64 -28.59 19.50 26.60
CA ILE A 64 -30.01 19.18 26.55
C ILE A 64 -30.26 18.17 27.66
N ALA A 65 -31.01 18.58 28.68
CA ALA A 65 -31.58 17.70 29.68
C ALA A 65 -32.74 16.92 29.04
N LEU A 66 -32.70 15.60 29.11
CA LEU A 66 -33.83 14.70 28.85
C LEU A 66 -34.04 13.81 30.08
N PRO A 67 -35.29 13.45 30.40
CA PRO A 67 -35.70 13.04 31.73
C PRO A 67 -35.26 11.62 32.07
N ALA A 68 -35.01 11.41 33.36
CA ALA A 68 -34.68 10.13 33.94
C ALA A 68 -35.84 9.13 33.77
N VAL A 69 -35.62 8.10 32.94
CA VAL A 69 -36.33 6.82 33.07
C VAL A 69 -35.26 5.75 33.14
N ALA A 70 -35.13 5.18 34.33
CA ALA A 70 -34.24 4.08 34.64
C ALA A 70 -34.67 2.83 33.85
N THR A 71 -33.75 2.17 33.15
CA THR A 71 -33.48 0.72 33.30
C THR A 71 -32.38 0.21 32.36
N ARG A 72 -31.42 -0.49 32.99
CA ARG A 72 -30.46 -1.49 32.47
C ARG A 72 -29.34 -1.03 31.53
N ALA A 73 -28.15 -0.96 32.12
CA ALA A 73 -26.86 -0.83 31.47
C ALA A 73 -26.57 -2.02 30.53
N ILE A 74 -26.48 -1.74 29.23
CA ILE A 74 -25.71 -2.52 28.28
C ILE A 74 -24.61 -1.57 27.82
N HIS A 75 -23.37 -1.84 28.26
CA HIS A 75 -22.20 -1.05 27.90
C HIS A 75 -21.92 -1.20 26.40
N ILE A 76 -22.29 -0.19 25.60
CA ILE A 76 -21.65 0.13 24.33
C ILE A 76 -20.50 1.07 24.68
N SER A 77 -19.31 0.51 24.90
CA SER A 77 -18.08 1.29 24.98
C SER A 77 -16.94 0.49 24.38
N ALA A 78 -16.16 1.16 23.54
CA ALA A 78 -14.94 0.72 22.87
C ALA A 78 -15.09 -0.11 21.56
N MET A 79 -15.59 0.54 20.50
CA MET A 79 -15.25 0.21 19.11
C MET A 79 -14.16 1.13 18.52
N ASN A 80 -13.31 1.71 19.38
CA ASN A 80 -11.95 2.16 19.00
C ASN A 80 -10.96 1.06 19.40
N ARG A 81 -11.10 -0.13 18.79
CA ARG A 81 -10.05 -1.14 18.86
C ARG A 81 -9.32 -1.09 17.53
N ALA A 82 -8.10 -0.57 17.60
CA ALA A 82 -7.12 -0.57 16.54
C ALA A 82 -7.22 -1.85 15.71
N VAL A 83 -7.16 -1.68 14.38
CA VAL A 83 -6.84 -2.74 13.43
C VAL A 83 -5.44 -3.25 13.81
N ASN A 84 -5.40 -4.13 14.79
CA ASN A 84 -4.26 -4.95 15.08
C ASN A 84 -4.39 -6.07 14.05
N THR A 85 -3.61 -5.98 12.98
CA THR A 85 -3.38 -7.08 12.03
C THR A 85 -2.59 -8.18 12.75
N ASN A 86 -3.14 -8.69 13.85
CA ASN A 86 -2.78 -10.00 14.36
C ASN A 86 -3.48 -10.99 13.45
N ASP A 87 -2.82 -11.21 12.31
CA ASP A 87 -2.66 -12.50 11.64
C ASP A 87 -3.49 -13.58 12.36
N HIS A 88 -4.76 -13.76 11.98
CA HIS A 88 -5.47 -15.02 12.23
C HIS A 88 -4.92 -16.07 11.25
N ARG A 89 -3.60 -16.20 11.16
CA ARG A 89 -3.04 -17.52 11.01
C ARG A 89 -3.40 -18.21 12.31
N PRO A 90 -4.13 -19.35 12.30
CA PRO A 90 -4.09 -20.22 13.46
C PRO A 90 -2.61 -20.38 13.77
N ASN A 91 -2.20 -20.14 15.03
CA ASN A 91 -0.83 -20.30 15.47
C ASN A 91 -0.29 -21.52 14.72
N ARG A 92 0.72 -21.31 13.87
CA ARG A 92 1.58 -22.39 13.44
C ARG A 92 2.30 -22.78 14.71
N GLU A 93 1.57 -23.43 15.63
CA GLU A 93 2.15 -24.39 16.55
C GLU A 93 3.05 -25.16 15.63
N SER A 94 4.36 -24.96 15.82
CA SER A 94 5.37 -25.80 15.23
C SER A 94 4.82 -27.20 15.39
N PHE A 95 4.41 -27.81 14.27
CA PHE A 95 4.17 -29.25 14.25
C PHE A 95 5.34 -29.80 15.06
N PRO A 96 5.08 -30.55 16.16
CA PRO A 96 6.17 -31.14 16.91
C PRO A 96 7.12 -31.71 15.87
N GLU A 97 8.39 -31.27 15.93
CA GLU A 97 9.40 -31.83 15.05
C GLU A 97 9.49 -33.30 15.44
N ASP A 98 8.66 -34.11 14.80
CA ASP A 98 8.70 -35.55 14.89
C ASP A 98 10.03 -35.90 14.26
N ASP A 99 11.06 -35.98 15.08
CA ASP A 99 12.38 -36.42 14.68
C ASP A 99 12.26 -37.83 14.12
N HIS A 100 12.03 -37.91 12.81
CA HIS A 100 11.88 -39.13 12.05
C HIS A 100 13.17 -39.98 12.11
N SER A 101 14.28 -39.44 12.62
CA SER A 101 15.52 -40.20 12.84
C SER A 101 15.42 -41.17 14.03
N THR A 102 14.53 -40.92 15.00
CA THR A 102 14.35 -41.83 16.15
C THR A 102 13.53 -43.07 15.82
N ARG A 103 12.84 -43.11 14.68
CA ARG A 103 12.08 -44.30 14.23
C ARG A 103 12.99 -45.43 13.72
N PHE A 104 14.28 -45.15 13.50
CA PHE A 104 15.30 -46.09 13.04
C PHE A 104 16.49 -46.21 14.00
N ALA A 105 16.29 -46.08 15.32
CA ALA A 105 17.33 -46.49 16.27
C ALA A 105 17.59 -48.00 16.11
N PRO A 106 18.80 -48.44 15.70
CA PRO A 106 19.08 -49.84 15.46
C PRO A 106 19.27 -50.54 16.81
N GLY A 107 18.29 -51.33 17.25
CA GLY A 107 18.46 -52.22 18.40
C GLY A 107 17.22 -52.53 19.23
N GLN A 108 16.10 -51.83 19.06
CA GLN A 108 14.86 -52.13 19.77
C GLN A 108 13.67 -52.09 18.80
N GLY A 109 13.53 -53.14 18.00
CA GLY A 109 12.32 -53.36 17.22
C GLY A 109 11.21 -53.91 18.14
N PRO A 110 9.93 -53.66 17.82
CA PRO A 110 8.83 -54.32 18.51
C PRO A 110 9.03 -55.84 18.49
N SER A 111 8.63 -56.51 19.58
CA SER A 111 8.79 -57.97 19.68
C SER A 111 8.06 -58.64 18.51
N ILE A 112 8.46 -59.87 18.14
CA ILE A 112 7.83 -60.58 17.00
C ILE A 112 6.31 -60.70 17.20
N LEU A 113 5.87 -60.82 18.46
CA LEU A 113 4.47 -60.82 18.85
C LEU A 113 3.79 -59.47 18.64
N ASP A 114 4.47 -58.35 18.91
CA ASP A 114 3.93 -57.01 18.65
C ASP A 114 3.78 -56.73 17.15
N ARG A 115 4.71 -57.20 16.33
CA ARG A 115 4.59 -57.08 14.85
C ARG A 115 3.47 -57.96 14.31
N ALA A 116 3.32 -59.16 14.86
CA ALA A 116 2.21 -60.05 14.50
C ALA A 116 0.87 -59.47 14.95
N SER A 117 0.77 -58.87 16.14
CA SER A 117 -0.46 -58.24 16.62
C SER A 117 -0.80 -56.98 15.84
N GLN A 118 0.18 -56.13 15.51
CA GLN A 118 0.00 -54.93 14.70
C GLN A 118 -0.47 -55.26 13.27
N SER A 119 0.04 -56.35 12.69
CA SER A 119 -0.37 -56.79 11.34
C SER A 119 -1.71 -57.54 11.32
N LEU A 120 -2.02 -58.36 12.33
CA LEU A 120 -3.28 -59.10 12.41
C LEU A 120 -4.46 -58.23 12.89
N LEU A 121 -4.23 -57.33 13.86
CA LEU A 121 -5.25 -56.44 14.42
C LEU A 121 -5.32 -55.08 13.72
N LEU A 122 -4.45 -54.83 12.72
CA LEU A 122 -4.44 -53.63 11.89
C LEU A 122 -4.50 -52.33 12.73
N THR A 123 -3.79 -52.28 13.86
CA THR A 123 -3.87 -51.17 14.81
C THR A 123 -3.44 -49.84 14.19
N GLU A 124 -2.52 -49.88 13.23
CA GLU A 124 -2.12 -48.71 12.43
C GLU A 124 -3.27 -48.17 11.56
N LEU A 125 -4.12 -49.07 11.03
CA LEU A 125 -5.28 -48.69 10.23
C LEU A 125 -6.34 -48.01 11.10
N VAL A 126 -6.56 -48.53 12.31
CA VAL A 126 -7.47 -47.93 13.29
C VAL A 126 -6.96 -46.56 13.76
N ARG A 127 -5.65 -46.43 14.00
CA ARG A 127 -5.03 -45.14 14.34
C ARG A 127 -5.22 -44.12 13.22
N GLY A 128 -5.04 -44.53 11.96
CA GLY A 128 -5.31 -43.68 10.80
C GLY A 128 -6.79 -43.27 10.68
N MET A 129 -7.70 -44.23 10.88
CA MET A 129 -9.14 -43.99 10.86
C MET A 129 -9.56 -42.99 11.95
N TRP A 130 -8.94 -43.04 13.13
CA TRP A 130 -9.22 -42.09 14.21
C TRP A 130 -8.88 -40.64 13.84
N VAL A 131 -7.75 -40.40 13.16
CA VAL A 131 -7.36 -39.05 12.70
C VAL A 131 -8.33 -38.54 11.62
N VAL A 132 -8.79 -39.41 10.73
CA VAL A 132 -9.81 -39.08 9.74
C VAL A 132 -11.14 -38.74 10.41
N LEU A 133 -11.55 -39.53 11.40
CA LEU A 133 -12.77 -39.28 12.18
C LEU A 133 -12.70 -37.93 12.91
N GLU A 134 -11.56 -37.60 13.51
CA GLU A 134 -11.34 -36.31 14.16
C GLU A 134 -11.43 -35.15 13.13
N SER A 135 -10.85 -35.34 11.95
CA SER A 135 -10.90 -34.34 10.87
C SER A 135 -12.31 -34.15 10.30
N PHE A 136 -13.14 -35.19 10.30
CA PHE A 136 -14.54 -35.11 9.85
C PHE A 136 -15.40 -34.19 10.75
N PHE A 137 -15.08 -34.10 12.05
CA PHE A 137 -15.80 -33.24 12.98
C PHE A 137 -15.24 -31.80 13.06
N ARG A 138 -14.14 -31.49 12.36
CA ARG A 138 -13.64 -30.11 12.26
C ARG A 138 -14.49 -29.30 11.26
N PRO A 139 -14.70 -27.98 11.50
CA PRO A 139 -15.37 -27.14 10.52
C PRO A 139 -14.54 -27.07 9.22
N PRO A 140 -15.19 -27.04 8.04
CA PRO A 140 -14.47 -26.97 6.77
C PRO A 140 -13.81 -25.60 6.56
N TYR A 141 -12.63 -25.59 5.94
CA TYR A 141 -11.90 -24.37 5.58
C TYR A 141 -12.36 -23.75 4.24
N THR A 142 -13.44 -24.25 3.65
CA THR A 142 -13.93 -23.83 2.33
C THR A 142 -14.54 -22.44 2.37
N LEU A 143 -14.06 -21.55 1.51
CA LEU A 143 -14.68 -20.24 1.25
C LEU A 143 -15.74 -20.39 0.14
N MET A 144 -16.85 -19.66 0.26
CA MET A 144 -17.91 -19.69 -0.73
C MET A 144 -17.64 -18.74 -1.90
N TYR A 145 -16.68 -19.09 -2.76
CA TYR A 145 -16.44 -18.36 -4.01
C TYR A 145 -17.68 -18.49 -4.92
N PRO A 146 -18.23 -17.40 -5.51
CA PRO A 146 -17.67 -16.06 -5.67
C PRO A 146 -18.13 -15.00 -4.64
N PHE A 147 -18.97 -15.36 -3.67
CA PHE A 147 -19.54 -14.42 -2.69
C PHE A 147 -18.52 -13.98 -1.64
N GLU A 148 -17.64 -14.89 -1.26
CA GLU A 148 -16.53 -14.64 -0.34
C GLU A 148 -15.20 -14.88 -1.07
N LYS A 149 -14.30 -13.91 -0.99
CA LYS A 149 -12.98 -13.95 -1.64
C LYS A 149 -11.88 -13.98 -0.58
N GLY A 150 -10.75 -14.59 -0.92
CA GLY A 150 -9.58 -14.62 -0.04
C GLY A 150 -9.04 -13.21 0.22
N ALA A 151 -8.44 -12.99 1.39
CA ALA A 151 -7.81 -11.72 1.71
C ALA A 151 -6.56 -11.52 0.85
N LEU A 152 -6.46 -10.40 0.15
CA LEU A 152 -5.29 -10.04 -0.67
C LEU A 152 -4.47 -8.95 0.01
N SER A 153 -3.15 -9.06 -0.09
CA SER A 153 -2.24 -8.00 0.36
C SER A 153 -2.24 -6.83 -0.62
N PRO A 154 -1.93 -5.58 -0.17
CA PRO A 154 -1.77 -4.43 -1.08
C PRO A 154 -0.68 -4.60 -2.15
N ARG A 155 0.26 -5.54 -1.94
CA ARG A 155 1.36 -5.88 -2.85
C ARG A 155 1.01 -6.96 -3.86
N PHE A 156 -0.26 -7.35 -3.93
CA PHE A 156 -0.69 -8.36 -4.88
C PHE A 156 -0.43 -7.90 -6.31
N ARG A 157 -0.04 -8.85 -7.17
CA ARG A 157 0.31 -8.63 -8.56
C ARG A 157 -0.74 -9.27 -9.47
N GLY A 158 -1.44 -8.44 -10.23
CA GLY A 158 -2.53 -8.86 -11.12
C GLY A 158 -2.47 -8.17 -12.48
N GLU A 159 -3.63 -7.77 -12.98
CA GLU A 159 -3.80 -7.16 -14.30
C GLU A 159 -3.03 -5.85 -14.42
N HIS A 160 -2.32 -5.65 -15.53
CA HIS A 160 -1.55 -4.43 -15.75
C HIS A 160 -2.46 -3.24 -16.08
N ALA A 161 -2.06 -2.07 -15.60
CA ALA A 161 -2.75 -0.82 -15.84
C ALA A 161 -1.75 0.32 -16.09
N LEU A 162 -2.07 1.18 -17.07
CA LEU A 162 -1.36 2.45 -17.26
C LEU A 162 -2.09 3.57 -16.52
N ARG A 163 -1.36 4.26 -15.65
CA ARG A 163 -1.93 5.33 -14.81
C ARG A 163 -1.75 6.71 -15.43
N ARG A 164 -2.61 7.62 -14.97
CA ARG A 164 -2.57 9.05 -15.30
C ARG A 164 -2.09 9.86 -14.10
N TYR A 165 -1.58 11.05 -14.39
CA TYR A 165 -1.38 12.09 -13.39
C TYR A 165 -2.75 12.61 -12.91
N PRO A 166 -2.81 13.26 -11.73
CA PRO A 166 -4.04 13.90 -11.28
C PRO A 166 -4.54 15.02 -12.22
N SER A 167 -3.70 15.50 -13.14
CA SER A 167 -4.10 16.40 -14.23
C SER A 167 -4.83 15.72 -15.39
N GLY A 168 -4.91 14.38 -15.41
CA GLY A 168 -5.49 13.58 -16.50
C GLY A 168 -4.50 13.16 -17.58
N GLU A 169 -3.28 13.70 -17.55
CA GLU A 169 -2.24 13.37 -18.51
C GLU A 169 -1.63 11.99 -18.24
N GLU A 170 -1.28 11.23 -19.28
CA GLU A 170 -0.64 9.92 -19.08
C GLU A 170 0.75 10.03 -18.42
N ARG A 171 1.07 9.10 -17.51
CA ARG A 171 2.37 9.10 -16.81
C ARG A 171 3.52 8.64 -17.69
N CYS A 172 3.25 7.79 -18.69
CA CYS A 172 4.29 7.18 -19.50
C CYS A 172 5.06 8.20 -20.34
N ILE A 173 6.39 8.23 -20.18
CA ILE A 173 7.31 9.11 -20.92
C ILE A 173 8.10 8.36 -22.02
N ALA A 174 7.65 7.15 -22.37
CA ALA A 174 8.28 6.31 -23.40
C ALA A 174 9.79 6.08 -23.18
N CYS A 175 10.21 5.83 -21.94
CA CYS A 175 11.61 5.61 -21.56
C CYS A 175 12.16 4.23 -21.98
N LYS A 176 11.27 3.27 -22.28
CA LYS A 176 11.59 1.88 -22.68
C LYS A 176 12.35 1.03 -21.64
N LEU A 177 12.48 1.48 -20.38
CA LEU A 177 13.07 0.66 -19.32
C LEU A 177 12.25 -0.60 -19.04
N CYS A 178 10.92 -0.50 -19.05
CA CYS A 178 10.03 -1.64 -18.80
C CYS A 178 10.16 -2.75 -19.85
N GLU A 179 10.45 -2.37 -21.10
CA GLU A 179 10.70 -3.32 -22.19
C GLU A 179 12.05 -4.03 -22.01
N ALA A 180 13.08 -3.29 -21.61
CA ALA A 180 14.40 -3.85 -21.37
C ALA A 180 14.47 -4.80 -20.16
N ILE A 181 13.72 -4.52 -19.09
CA ILE A 181 13.74 -5.33 -17.86
C ILE A 181 12.81 -6.55 -17.92
N CYS A 182 11.88 -6.59 -18.87
CA CYS A 182 10.90 -7.66 -18.95
C CYS A 182 11.59 -9.00 -19.25
N PRO A 183 11.58 -9.98 -18.32
CA PRO A 183 12.34 -11.22 -18.49
C PRO A 183 11.79 -12.08 -19.63
N ALA A 184 10.50 -11.96 -19.93
CA ALA A 184 9.81 -12.70 -20.98
C ALA A 184 9.64 -11.88 -22.28
N GLN A 185 10.15 -10.65 -22.34
CA GLN A 185 10.02 -9.76 -23.51
C GLN A 185 8.56 -9.67 -24.03
N ALA A 186 7.63 -9.50 -23.09
CA ALA A 186 6.19 -9.44 -23.36
C ALA A 186 5.72 -8.05 -23.83
N ILE A 187 6.51 -7.00 -23.56
CA ILE A 187 6.17 -5.61 -23.81
C ILE A 187 6.83 -5.14 -25.11
N THR A 188 6.12 -4.39 -25.95
CA THR A 188 6.70 -3.71 -27.11
C THR A 188 6.30 -2.24 -27.11
N ILE A 189 7.29 -1.34 -27.23
CA ILE A 189 7.08 0.10 -27.07
C ILE A 189 7.63 0.88 -28.27
N GLU A 190 6.78 1.67 -28.89
CA GLU A 190 7.16 2.66 -29.92
C GLU A 190 6.88 4.07 -29.40
N ALA A 191 7.79 5.00 -29.70
CA ALA A 191 7.81 6.32 -29.12
C ALA A 191 7.92 7.37 -30.22
N GLU A 192 7.02 8.34 -30.20
CA GLU A 192 7.02 9.47 -31.13
C GLU A 192 6.84 10.79 -30.36
N PRO A 193 7.40 11.90 -30.86
CA PRO A 193 7.12 13.21 -30.30
C PRO A 193 5.68 13.62 -30.65
N ARG A 194 4.93 14.07 -29.63
CA ARG A 194 3.60 14.68 -29.84
C ARG A 194 3.76 16.14 -30.27
N GLU A 195 2.68 16.75 -30.76
CA GLU A 195 2.61 18.16 -31.17
C GLU A 195 3.10 19.14 -30.08
N ASP A 196 2.92 18.78 -28.80
CA ASP A 196 3.37 19.56 -27.64
C ASP A 196 4.89 19.46 -27.38
N GLY A 197 5.63 18.70 -28.18
CA GLY A 197 7.06 18.41 -27.99
C GLY A 197 7.36 17.38 -26.90
N SER A 198 6.35 16.87 -26.21
CA SER A 198 6.49 15.78 -25.23
C SER A 198 6.68 14.43 -25.93
N ARG A 199 7.56 13.57 -25.39
CA ARG A 199 7.75 12.20 -25.88
C ARG A 199 6.68 11.28 -25.29
N ARG A 200 5.88 10.65 -26.15
CA ARG A 200 4.80 9.74 -25.76
C ARG A 200 4.85 8.44 -26.54
N THR A 201 4.13 7.43 -26.05
CA THR A 201 4.03 6.14 -26.74
C THR A 201 2.93 6.18 -27.78
N THR A 202 3.24 5.79 -29.00
CA THR A 202 2.21 5.53 -30.03
C THR A 202 1.66 4.12 -29.87
N ARG A 203 2.58 3.18 -29.69
CA ARG A 203 2.29 1.77 -29.44
C ARG A 203 2.86 1.37 -28.09
N TYR A 204 2.02 0.75 -27.26
CA TYR A 204 2.41 0.17 -25.98
C TYR A 204 1.57 -1.09 -25.81
N ASP A 205 2.13 -2.21 -26.24
CA ASP A 205 1.40 -3.46 -26.28
C ASP A 205 2.04 -4.45 -25.31
N ILE A 206 1.18 -5.17 -24.59
CA ILE A 206 1.59 -6.22 -23.65
C ILE A 206 0.85 -7.49 -24.02
N ASP A 207 1.62 -8.54 -24.26
CA ASP A 207 1.09 -9.88 -24.40
C ASP A 207 0.98 -10.55 -23.03
N MET A 208 -0.25 -10.70 -22.53
CA MET A 208 -0.52 -11.31 -21.23
C MET A 208 -0.24 -12.81 -21.20
N THR A 209 -0.07 -13.46 -22.36
CA THR A 209 0.29 -14.88 -22.45
C THR A 209 1.78 -15.12 -22.25
N LYS A 210 2.61 -14.14 -22.65
CA LYS A 210 4.05 -14.14 -22.38
C LYS A 210 4.38 -13.58 -21.00
N CYS A 211 3.55 -12.69 -20.48
CA CYS A 211 3.80 -12.05 -19.20
C CYS A 211 3.75 -13.07 -18.04
N ILE A 212 4.77 -13.03 -17.17
CA ILE A 212 4.88 -13.92 -16.01
C ILE A 212 4.48 -13.24 -14.68
N TYR A 213 3.93 -12.03 -14.73
CA TYR A 213 3.46 -11.25 -13.56
C TYR A 213 4.51 -11.10 -12.44
N CYS A 214 5.74 -10.78 -12.85
CA CYS A 214 6.87 -10.66 -11.94
C CYS A 214 6.94 -9.31 -11.19
N GLY A 215 6.27 -8.26 -11.66
CA GLY A 215 6.34 -6.92 -11.05
C GLY A 215 7.55 -6.07 -11.40
N PHE A 216 8.52 -6.56 -12.18
CA PHE A 216 9.71 -5.77 -12.53
C PHE A 216 9.38 -4.50 -13.34
N CYS A 217 8.31 -4.52 -14.14
CA CYS A 217 7.88 -3.36 -14.90
C CYS A 217 7.41 -2.21 -13.98
N GLN A 218 6.78 -2.54 -12.84
CA GLN A 218 6.30 -1.59 -11.85
C GLN A 218 7.47 -0.96 -11.08
N GLU A 219 8.47 -1.75 -10.68
CA GLU A 219 9.63 -1.26 -9.94
C GLU A 219 10.63 -0.51 -10.83
N ALA A 220 10.77 -0.90 -12.09
CA ALA A 220 11.69 -0.25 -13.03
C ALA A 220 11.15 1.07 -13.60
N CYS A 221 9.86 1.37 -13.44
CA CYS A 221 9.28 2.56 -14.03
C CYS A 221 9.66 3.81 -13.22
N PRO A 222 10.40 4.79 -13.79
CA PRO A 222 10.86 5.96 -13.04
C PRO A 222 9.74 6.95 -12.66
N VAL A 223 8.55 6.77 -13.22
CA VAL A 223 7.40 7.69 -13.09
C VAL A 223 6.12 6.97 -12.64
N ASP A 224 6.22 5.70 -12.22
CA ASP A 224 5.10 4.84 -11.85
C ASP A 224 3.97 4.82 -12.90
N ALA A 225 4.34 4.74 -14.19
CA ALA A 225 3.37 4.77 -15.28
C ALA A 225 2.63 3.44 -15.47
N ILE A 226 3.34 2.32 -15.42
CA ILE A 226 2.75 0.99 -15.45
C ILE A 226 2.79 0.40 -14.05
N VAL A 227 1.66 -0.18 -13.64
CA VAL A 227 1.52 -0.84 -12.36
C VAL A 227 0.76 -2.15 -12.54
N GLU A 228 1.05 -3.12 -11.70
CA GLU A 228 0.27 -4.35 -11.60
C GLU A 228 -0.87 -4.11 -10.59
N GLY A 229 -2.10 -4.29 -11.06
CA GLY A 229 -3.30 -3.99 -10.31
C GLY A 229 -3.82 -5.14 -9.46
N PRO A 230 -4.88 -4.87 -8.68
CA PRO A 230 -5.49 -5.85 -7.80
C PRO A 230 -6.38 -6.87 -8.55
N ASN A 231 -6.73 -6.60 -9.81
CA ASN A 231 -7.63 -7.46 -10.56
C ASN A 231 -6.92 -8.74 -11.00
N TYR A 232 -7.52 -9.90 -10.73
CA TYR A 232 -7.03 -11.20 -11.17
C TYR A 232 -8.10 -12.02 -11.91
N GLU A 233 -9.33 -11.50 -12.00
CA GLU A 233 -10.49 -12.19 -12.59
C GLU A 233 -10.77 -11.64 -13.99
N TYR A 234 -9.84 -11.87 -14.92
CA TYR A 234 -9.97 -11.44 -16.32
C TYR A 234 -9.72 -12.59 -17.30
N ALA A 235 -10.12 -13.81 -16.93
CA ALA A 235 -10.11 -14.93 -17.86
C ALA A 235 -10.98 -14.60 -19.08
N THR A 236 -10.42 -14.78 -20.28
CA THR A 236 -11.07 -14.51 -21.55
C THR A 236 -11.27 -15.82 -22.31
N GLU A 237 -12.25 -15.83 -23.23
CA GLU A 237 -12.55 -17.00 -24.05
C GLU A 237 -11.60 -17.13 -25.25
N THR A 238 -11.09 -16.00 -25.74
CA THR A 238 -10.19 -15.95 -26.90
C THR A 238 -8.78 -15.52 -26.51
N HIS A 239 -7.79 -15.96 -27.30
CA HIS A 239 -6.38 -15.57 -27.15
C HIS A 239 -6.13 -14.11 -27.55
N GLU A 240 -6.85 -13.62 -28.56
CA GLU A 240 -6.69 -12.25 -29.07
C GLU A 240 -7.04 -11.20 -28.02
N GLU A 241 -7.98 -11.50 -27.13
CA GLU A 241 -8.34 -10.61 -26.03
C GLU A 241 -7.21 -10.42 -25.00
N LEU A 242 -6.26 -11.36 -24.90
CA LEU A 242 -5.09 -11.32 -24.00
C LEU A 242 -3.90 -10.51 -24.56
N LEU A 243 -3.98 -10.12 -25.84
CA LEU A 243 -3.04 -9.18 -26.45
C LEU A 243 -3.55 -7.76 -26.17
N TYR A 244 -2.96 -7.11 -25.17
CA TYR A 244 -3.45 -5.81 -24.72
C TYR A 244 -2.75 -4.70 -25.47
N ASN A 245 -3.55 -3.82 -26.07
CA ASN A 245 -3.08 -2.56 -26.64
C ASN A 245 -3.02 -1.47 -25.56
N LYS A 246 -2.34 -0.36 -25.89
CA LYS A 246 -2.23 0.83 -25.02
C LYS A 246 -3.58 1.31 -24.49
N GLU A 247 -4.61 1.34 -25.34
CA GLU A 247 -5.94 1.83 -24.99
C GLU A 247 -6.61 0.96 -23.92
N LYS A 248 -6.48 -0.36 -24.02
CA LYS A 248 -7.03 -1.30 -23.02
C LYS A 248 -6.33 -1.12 -21.68
N LEU A 249 -5.02 -0.94 -21.68
CA LEU A 249 -4.25 -0.70 -20.45
C LEU A 249 -4.58 0.64 -19.79
N LEU A 250 -4.87 1.68 -20.57
CA LEU A 250 -5.36 2.96 -20.05
C LEU A 250 -6.77 2.84 -19.49
N ALA A 251 -7.67 2.12 -20.17
CA ALA A 251 -9.01 1.85 -19.67
C ALA A 251 -9.00 1.08 -18.33
N ASN A 252 -8.06 0.14 -18.18
CA ASN A 252 -7.83 -0.55 -16.92
C ASN A 252 -7.33 0.40 -15.82
N GLY A 253 -6.42 1.31 -16.16
CA GLY A 253 -5.98 2.37 -15.25
C GLY A 253 -7.13 3.24 -14.79
N ASP A 254 -7.94 3.75 -15.72
CA ASP A 254 -9.08 4.61 -15.42
C ASP A 254 -10.13 3.89 -14.55
N LYS A 255 -10.34 2.58 -14.76
CA LYS A 255 -11.24 1.74 -13.95
C LYS A 255 -10.74 1.50 -12.52
N TRP A 256 -9.44 1.28 -12.35
CA TRP A 256 -8.85 0.83 -11.09
C TRP A 256 -8.02 1.90 -10.35
N GLU A 257 -7.93 3.13 -10.86
CA GLU A 257 -7.04 4.19 -10.34
C GLU A 257 -7.20 4.45 -8.84
N VAL A 258 -8.44 4.44 -8.32
CA VAL A 258 -8.73 4.69 -6.90
C VAL A 258 -8.09 3.61 -6.02
N GLU A 259 -8.21 2.36 -6.43
CA GLU A 259 -7.69 1.21 -5.68
C GLU A 259 -6.16 1.11 -5.84
N LEU A 260 -5.64 1.37 -7.04
CA LEU A 260 -4.21 1.45 -7.32
C LEU A 260 -3.54 2.54 -6.47
N ALA A 261 -4.16 3.72 -6.38
CA ALA A 261 -3.65 4.82 -5.55
C ALA A 261 -3.60 4.41 -4.07
N ARG A 262 -4.64 3.76 -3.56
CA ARG A 262 -4.69 3.25 -2.18
C ARG A 262 -3.59 2.23 -1.88
N ASN A 263 -3.38 1.29 -2.80
CA ASN A 263 -2.39 0.23 -2.61
C ASN A 263 -0.95 0.76 -2.70
N ILE A 264 -0.68 1.71 -3.61
CA ILE A 264 0.63 2.36 -3.67
C ILE A 264 0.87 3.22 -2.42
N GLU A 265 -0.14 3.96 -1.94
CA GLU A 265 -0.04 4.71 -0.69
C GLU A 265 0.27 3.80 0.50
N ALA A 266 -0.23 2.56 0.53
CA ALA A 266 0.11 1.60 1.57
C ALA A 266 1.54 1.01 1.42
N ASP A 267 2.08 0.96 0.20
CA ASP A 267 3.34 0.27 -0.12
C ASP A 267 4.56 1.20 -0.29
N HIS A 268 4.35 2.50 -0.55
CA HIS A 268 5.40 3.43 -0.99
C HIS A 268 6.65 3.51 -0.09
N LEU A 269 6.52 3.23 1.22
CA LEU A 269 7.64 3.25 2.17
C LEU A 269 8.63 2.10 2.00
N TYR A 270 8.25 1.04 1.29
CA TYR A 270 9.03 -0.19 1.13
C TYR A 270 9.64 -0.32 -0.27
N ARG A 271 9.51 0.71 -1.11
CA ARG A 271 10.10 0.80 -2.45
C ARG A 271 11.40 1.60 -2.45
#